data_AF-A0A258RT30-F1
#
_entry.id   AF-A0A258RT30-F1
#
_cell.length_a   1.000
_cell.length_b   1.000
_cell.length_c   1.000
_cell.angle_alpha   90.00
_cell.angle_beta   90.00
_cell.angle_gamma   90.00
#
_symmetry.space_group_name_H-M   'P 1'
#
loop_
_entity.id
_entity.type
_entity.pdbx_description
1 polymer ?
#
loop_
_entity_poly.entity_id
_entity_poly.type
_entity_poly.pdbx_seq_one_letter_code
_entity_poly.pdbx_strand_id
1 'polypeptide(L)' 'MRTRLSICAKKARYATAAEAMAAVAKATVTLRHYACDRCGQFHLTSRTKGKRIARPVTL' A
#
# COMPACT_ATOMS: atom_id res chain seq x y z
N MET A 1 -6.95 -4.79 11.34
CA MET A 1 -6.58 -6.14 10.84
C MET A 1 -5.07 -6.18 10.73
N ARG A 2 -4.41 -6.88 11.66
CA ARG A 2 -2.94 -6.87 11.76
C ARG A 2 -2.30 -7.72 10.68
N THR A 3 -1.25 -7.21 10.05
CA THR A 3 -0.57 -7.95 8.98
C THR A 3 0.12 -9.19 9.57
N ARG A 4 -0.22 -10.40 9.08
CA ARG A 4 0.47 -11.64 9.49
C ARG A 4 1.96 -11.56 9.13
N LEU A 5 2.83 -12.14 9.97
CA LEU A 5 4.29 -12.11 9.74
C LEU A 5 4.68 -12.67 8.37
N SER A 6 4.11 -13.82 7.99
CA SER A 6 4.39 -14.46 6.70
C SER A 6 4.01 -13.58 5.50
N ILE A 7 2.98 -12.74 5.62
CA ILE A 7 2.59 -11.78 4.59
C ILE A 7 3.56 -10.60 4.58
N CYS A 8 3.90 -10.06 5.74
CA CYS A 8 4.87 -8.97 5.90
C CYS A 8 6.26 -9.34 5.36
N ALA A 9 6.67 -10.61 5.50
CA ALA A 9 7.92 -11.13 4.99
C ALA A 9 7.97 -11.15 3.46
N LYS A 10 6.83 -11.46 2.81
CA LYS A 10 6.74 -11.60 1.35
C LYS A 10 6.53 -10.27 0.60
N LYS A 11 6.11 -9.21 1.28
CA LYS A 11 5.81 -7.92 0.65
C LYS A 11 7.05 -7.03 0.51
N ALA A 12 7.15 -6.32 -0.61
CA ALA A 12 8.10 -5.22 -0.79
C ALA A 12 7.93 -4.16 0.30
N ARG A 13 9.05 -3.65 0.82
CA ARG A 13 9.13 -2.69 1.94
C ARG A 13 9.72 -1.39 1.43
N TYR A 14 9.10 -0.27 1.78
CA TYR A 14 9.58 1.08 1.47
C TYR A 14 9.74 1.87 2.77
N ALA A 15 10.83 2.63 2.89
CA ALA A 15 11.18 3.40 4.08
C ALA A 15 10.24 4.59 4.26
N THR A 16 9.79 5.17 3.15
CA THR A 16 8.94 6.36 3.16
C THR A 16 7.66 6.18 2.35
N ALA A 17 6.64 6.98 2.67
CA ALA A 17 5.42 7.04 1.88
C ALA A 17 5.70 7.49 0.44
N ALA A 18 6.65 8.41 0.25
CA ALA A 18 7.05 8.92 -1.07
C ALA A 18 7.63 7.81 -1.96
N GLU A 19 8.54 6.98 -1.42
CA GLU A 19 9.07 5.81 -2.14
C GLU A 19 7.96 4.83 -2.53
N ALA A 20 7.05 4.54 -1.60
CA ALA A 20 5.92 3.66 -1.88
C ALA A 20 5.01 4.24 -2.96
N MET A 21 4.75 5.55 -2.96
CA MET A 21 3.96 6.22 -4.00
C MET A 21 4.66 6.19 -5.36
N ALA A 22 5.99 6.39 -5.40
CA ALA A 22 6.75 6.27 -6.63
C ALA A 22 6.65 4.86 -7.22
N ALA A 23 6.62 3.82 -6.38
CA ALA A 23 6.38 2.46 -6.83
C ALA A 23 4.94 2.22 -7.31
N VAL A 24 3.93 2.85 -6.69
CA VAL A 24 2.54 2.84 -7.18
C VAL A 24 2.45 3.44 -8.58
N ALA A 25 3.11 4.59 -8.81
CA ALA A 25 3.08 5.27 -10.12
C ALA A 25 3.71 4.44 -11.25
N LYS A 26 4.69 3.59 -10.92
CA LYS A 26 5.34 2.67 -11.88
C LYS A 26 4.57 1.37 -12.11
N ALA A 27 3.57 1.07 -11.28
CA ALA A 27 2.83 -0.19 -11.37
C ALA A 27 1.82 -0.13 -12.51
N THR A 28 1.71 -1.22 -13.26
CA THR A 28 0.68 -1.41 -14.31
C THR A 28 -0.70 -1.72 -13.73
N VAL A 29 -0.79 -1.96 -12.43
CA VAL A 29 -2.02 -2.29 -11.70
C VAL A 29 -2.25 -1.30 -10.58
N THR A 30 -3.52 -1.08 -10.24
CA THR A 30 -3.90 -0.17 -9.16
C THR A 30 -3.41 -0.68 -7.81
N LEU A 31 -2.39 -0.01 -7.27
CA LEU A 31 -1.86 -0.27 -5.94
C LEU A 31 -2.13 0.90 -5.00
N ARG A 32 -2.19 0.59 -3.71
CA ARG A 32 -2.28 1.59 -2.63
C ARG A 32 -1.20 1.31 -1.60
N HIS A 33 -0.49 2.35 -1.20
CA HIS A 33 0.43 2.25 -0.07
C HIS A 33 -0.36 2.20 1.26
N TYR A 34 0.22 1.58 2.28
CA TYR A 34 -0.27 1.64 3.66
C TYR A 34 0.91 1.41 4.63
N ALA A 35 0.84 2.06 5.79
CA ALA A 35 1.80 1.82 6.87
C ALA A 35 1.52 0.47 7.53
N CYS A 36 2.56 -0.36 7.64
CA CYS A 36 2.46 -1.68 8.25
C CYS A 36 2.51 -1.57 9.78
N ASP A 37 1.47 -2.03 10.44
CA ASP A 37 1.37 -2.09 11.90
C ASP A 37 2.29 -3.14 12.56
N ARG A 38 3.06 -3.89 11.76
CA ARG A 38 4.00 -4.89 12.24
C ARG A 38 5.45 -4.44 12.14
N CYS A 39 5.89 -4.00 10.96
CA CYS A 39 7.28 -3.62 10.72
C CYS A 39 7.51 -2.10 10.66
N GLY A 40 6.46 -1.30 10.74
CA GLY A 40 6.54 0.16 10.63
C GLY A 40 6.82 0.70 9.22
N GLN A 41 7.18 -0.19 8.28
CA GLN A 41 7.48 0.17 6.88
C GLN A 41 6.21 0.34 6.05
N PHE A 42 6.35 0.93 4.86
CA PHE A 42 5.25 1.07 3.91
C PHE A 42 5.18 -0.13 2.97
N HIS A 43 3.96 -0.63 2.76
CA HIS A 43 3.65 -1.75 1.88
C HIS A 43 2.60 -1.38 0.85
N LEU A 44 2.58 -2.10 -0.27
CA LEU A 44 1.57 -1.94 -1.32
C LEU A 44 0.47 -3.01 -1.21
N THR A 45 -0.74 -2.64 -1.60
CA THR A 45 -1.88 -3.56 -1.71
C THR A 45 -2.81 -3.17 -2.84
N SER A 46 -3.27 -4.16 -3.60
CA SER A 46 -4.35 -4.02 -4.59
C SER A 46 -5.74 -4.13 -3.97
N ARG A 47 -5.84 -4.44 -2.65
CA ARG A 47 -7.13 -4.57 -1.97
C ARG A 47 -7.91 -3.25 -2.03
N THR A 48 -9.03 -3.29 -2.75
CA THR A 48 -10.01 -2.21 -2.85
C THR A 48 -11.17 -2.40 -1.87
N LYS A 49 -11.57 -3.65 -1.60
CA LYS A 49 -12.67 -3.99 -0.68
C LYS A 49 -12.38 -3.49 0.74
N GLY A 50 -13.31 -2.68 1.27
CA GLY A 50 -13.23 -2.13 2.63
C GLY A 50 -12.25 -0.97 2.80
N LYS A 51 -11.62 -0.47 1.72
CA LYS A 51 -10.82 0.76 1.77
C LYS A 51 -11.66 1.93 1.26
N ARG A 52 -11.68 3.03 2.01
CA ARG A 52 -12.28 4.29 1.54
C ARG A 52 -11.56 4.69 0.25
N ILE A 53 -12.27 4.61 -0.87
CA ILE A 53 -11.78 5.11 -2.15
C ILE A 53 -12.11 6.59 -2.13
N ALA A 54 -11.11 7.47 -2.28
CA ALA A 54 -11.40 8.88 -2.51
C ALA A 54 -12.31 8.96 -3.73
N ARG A 55 -13.49 9.60 -3.59
CA ARG A 55 -14.40 9.80 -4.71
C ARG A 55 -13.61 10.59 -5.76
N PRO A 56 -13.51 10.15 -7.02
CA PRO A 56 -12.84 10.93 -8.04
C PRO A 56 -13.49 12.32 -8.06
N VAL A 57 -12.67 13.37 -7.94
CA VAL A 57 -13.12 14.74 -8.16
C VAL A 57 -13.26 14.88 -9.67
N THR A 58 -14.50 14.81 -10.15
CA THR A 58 -14.82 15.26 -11.50
C THR A 58 -14.73 16.78 -11.48
N LEU A 59 -13.79 17.35 -12.24
CA LEU A 59 -13.72 18.79 -12.52
C LEU A 59 -14.89 19.21 -13.41
#